data_AF-A0AAD9Y448-F1
#
_entry.id   AF-A0AAD9Y448-F1
#
_cell.length_a   1.000
_cell.length_b   1.000
_cell.length_c   1.000
_cell.angle_alpha   90.00
_cell.angle_beta   90.00
_cell.angle_gamma   90.00
#
_symmetry.space_group_name_H-M   'P 1'
#
loop_
_entity.id
_entity.type
_entity.pdbx_description
1 polymer ?
#
loop_
_entity_poly.entity_id
_entity_poly.type
_entity_poly.pdbx_seq_one_letter_code
_entity_poly.pdbx_strand_id
1 'polypeptide(L)'
;MKDAITIGSDDDKLRELAQHLRNAVLKPMRLASSKQPKTPPLKPSKLDSTWYAYEQQYSVKQECLRRDGYQCTYTNWPDLESAEDGLVSVGADNDNKLVVWSKCARILPFALGELGDDDQEDTATGRHNKRVIWSTLQHYFPSFVKDEAKTLKMVNRVDNGLTLDLYLHHYFVTFDVVFRPTEQVCDFVFIKIPSCCKASIVNAHISPAKRLPS
;
A
#
# COMPACT_ATOMS: atom_id res chain seq x y z
N MET A 1 -3.63 20.28 -4.63
CA MET A 1 -3.06 20.50 -5.97
C MET A 1 -3.32 21.94 -6.45
N LYS A 2 -3.73 22.86 -5.56
CA LYS A 2 -3.96 24.27 -5.92
C LYS A 2 -2.66 24.95 -6.36
N ASP A 3 -1.55 24.66 -5.68
CA ASP A 3 -0.25 25.26 -6.01
C ASP A 3 0.25 24.82 -7.39
N ALA A 4 0.09 23.56 -7.78
CA ALA A 4 0.43 23.13 -9.15
C ALA A 4 -0.44 23.82 -10.22
N ILE A 5 -1.72 24.06 -9.92
CA ILE A 5 -2.64 24.81 -10.79
C ILE A 5 -2.22 26.29 -10.86
N THR A 6 -1.79 26.88 -9.75
CA THR A 6 -1.32 28.27 -9.66
C THR A 6 0.04 28.48 -10.34
N ILE A 7 0.95 27.51 -10.23
CA ILE A 7 2.28 27.53 -10.87
C ILE A 7 2.14 27.52 -12.41
N GLY A 8 1.12 26.85 -12.95
CA GLY A 8 0.86 26.82 -14.38
C GLY A 8 1.98 26.10 -15.15
N SER A 9 2.57 26.78 -16.13
CA SER A 9 3.61 26.23 -17.03
C SER A 9 5.04 26.64 -16.67
N ASP A 10 5.28 27.13 -15.44
CA ASP A 10 6.63 27.45 -14.97
C ASP A 10 7.36 26.17 -14.56
N ASP A 11 8.15 25.63 -15.50
CA ASP A 11 8.88 24.36 -15.36
C ASP A 11 9.82 24.33 -14.15
N ASP A 12 10.42 25.47 -13.77
CA ASP A 12 11.36 25.54 -12.66
C ASP A 12 10.61 25.42 -11.32
N LYS A 13 9.48 26.12 -11.18
CA LYS A 13 8.62 25.97 -9.99
C LYS A 13 7.96 24.60 -9.91
N LEU A 14 7.59 24.00 -11.05
CA LEU A 14 7.08 22.62 -11.08
C LEU A 14 8.16 21.62 -10.63
N ARG A 15 9.42 21.84 -11.04
CA ARG A 15 10.56 21.02 -10.61
C ARG A 15 10.82 21.16 -9.12
N GLU A 16 10.73 22.37 -8.58
CA GLU A 16 10.87 22.64 -7.14
C GLU A 16 9.77 21.94 -6.34
N LEU A 17 8.51 22.07 -6.78
CA LEU A 17 7.37 21.39 -6.15
C LEU A 17 7.55 19.87 -6.19
N ALA A 18 7.94 19.30 -7.34
CA ALA A 18 8.18 17.87 -7.47
C ALA A 18 9.31 17.41 -6.52
N GLN A 19 10.38 18.19 -6.41
CA GLN A 19 11.50 17.89 -5.53
C GLN A 19 11.10 17.99 -4.05
N HIS A 20 10.29 18.98 -3.70
CA HIS A 20 9.72 19.13 -2.36
C HIS A 20 8.86 17.91 -1.98
N LEU A 21 7.89 17.53 -2.82
CA LEU A 21 7.02 16.36 -2.59
C LEU A 21 7.86 15.06 -2.48
N ARG A 22 8.88 14.92 -3.32
CA ARG A 22 9.79 13.76 -3.27
C ARG A 22 10.55 13.69 -1.94
N ASN A 23 11.04 14.82 -1.43
CA ASN A 23 11.85 14.87 -0.22
C ASN A 23 11.00 14.82 1.07
N ALA A 24 9.85 15.48 1.08
CA ALA A 24 8.98 15.59 2.24
C ALA A 24 8.04 14.38 2.40
N VAL A 25 7.66 13.72 1.30
CA VAL A 25 6.69 12.61 1.32
C VAL A 25 7.34 11.30 0.90
N LEU A 26 7.78 11.19 -0.35
CA LEU A 26 8.15 9.89 -0.95
C LEU A 26 9.38 9.24 -0.30
N LYS A 27 10.46 10.00 -0.08
CA LYS A 27 11.68 9.48 0.56
C LYS A 27 11.40 9.00 1.99
N PRO A 28 10.75 9.80 2.86
CA PRO A 28 10.35 9.35 4.19
C PRO A 28 9.42 8.13 4.16
N MET A 29 8.42 8.09 3.27
CA MET A 29 7.52 6.95 3.12
C MET A 29 8.25 5.66 2.71
N ARG A 30 9.25 5.76 1.83
CA ARG A 30 10.08 4.61 1.45
C ARG A 30 10.90 4.08 2.62
N LEU A 31 11.48 4.97 3.43
CA LEU A 31 12.20 4.59 4.66
C LEU A 31 11.27 3.97 5.71
N ALA A 32 10.04 4.45 5.79
CA ALA A 32 8.99 3.89 6.65
C ALA A 32 8.56 2.48 6.20
N SER A 33 8.42 2.26 4.89
CA SER A 33 7.93 0.99 4.32
C SER A 33 8.90 -0.18 4.55
N SER A 34 10.20 0.07 4.69
CA SER A 34 11.18 -0.98 5.00
C SER A 34 11.07 -1.57 6.41
N LYS A 35 10.32 -0.94 7.31
CA LYS A 35 10.21 -1.31 8.74
C LYS A 35 9.03 -2.24 9.07
N GLN A 36 8.27 -2.72 8.09
CA GLN A 36 7.18 -3.65 8.39
C GLN A 36 7.72 -4.96 9.01
N PRO A 37 7.05 -5.50 10.05
CA PRO A 37 7.38 -6.82 10.59
C PRO A 37 7.33 -7.88 9.47
N LYS A 38 8.47 -8.54 9.20
CA LYS A 38 8.56 -9.54 8.11
C LYS A 38 8.37 -10.97 8.58
N THR A 39 8.55 -11.22 9.87
CA THR A 39 8.55 -12.54 10.49
C THR A 39 8.05 -12.43 11.92
N PRO A 40 7.25 -13.39 12.40
CA PRO A 40 6.93 -13.46 13.83
C PRO A 40 8.23 -13.67 14.63
N PRO A 41 8.40 -13.00 15.78
CA PRO A 41 9.57 -13.23 16.63
C PRO A 41 9.61 -14.69 17.10
N LEU A 42 10.79 -15.33 17.05
CA LEU A 42 10.95 -16.77 17.31
C LEU A 42 10.57 -17.19 18.74
N LYS A 43 10.44 -16.26 19.70
CA LYS A 43 9.96 -16.52 21.07
C LYS A 43 9.23 -15.27 21.61
N PRO A 44 7.99 -15.39 22.09
CA PRO A 44 7.31 -14.30 22.78
C PRO A 44 7.85 -14.19 24.21
N SER A 45 9.09 -13.72 24.37
CA SER A 45 9.57 -13.30 25.69
C SER A 45 8.95 -11.94 26.00
N LYS A 46 7.75 -11.99 26.60
CA LYS A 46 6.77 -10.88 26.74
C LYS A 46 6.12 -10.53 25.39
N LEU A 47 4.82 -10.27 25.41
CA LEU A 47 4.09 -9.67 24.28
C LEU A 47 4.67 -8.29 24.02
N ASP A 48 5.73 -8.24 23.22
CA ASP A 48 6.38 -7.01 22.79
C ASP A 48 5.57 -6.37 21.65
N SER A 49 5.68 -5.05 21.52
CA SER A 49 5.16 -4.22 20.43
C SER A 49 5.31 -4.85 19.04
N THR A 50 6.42 -5.57 18.80
CA THR A 50 6.70 -6.29 17.55
C THR A 50 5.71 -7.44 17.27
N TRP A 51 5.29 -8.17 18.30
CA TRP A 51 4.29 -9.25 18.18
C TRP A 51 2.92 -8.68 17.83
N TYR A 52 2.49 -7.62 18.52
CA TYR A 52 1.23 -6.94 18.22
C TYR A 52 1.20 -6.37 16.80
N ALA A 53 2.30 -5.77 16.33
CA ALA A 53 2.40 -5.28 14.96
C ALA A 53 2.31 -6.41 13.92
N TYR A 54 2.91 -7.57 14.21
CA TYR A 54 2.79 -8.77 13.38
C TYR A 54 1.35 -9.30 13.33
N GLU A 55 0.69 -9.47 14.47
CA GLU A 55 -0.71 -9.93 14.54
C GLU A 55 -1.66 -8.98 13.81
N GLN A 56 -1.47 -7.66 13.96
CA GLN A 56 -2.25 -6.68 13.22
C GLN A 56 -2.02 -6.80 11.71
N GLN A 57 -0.77 -7.01 11.26
CA GLN A 57 -0.48 -7.19 9.85
C GLN A 57 -1.09 -8.48 9.29
N TYR A 58 -1.06 -9.57 10.07
CA TYR A 58 -1.70 -10.83 9.69
C TYR A 58 -3.23 -10.69 9.60
N SER A 59 -3.85 -10.09 10.62
CA SER A 59 -5.30 -9.82 10.65
C SER A 59 -5.75 -8.97 9.46
N VAL A 60 -5.00 -7.89 9.15
CA VAL A 60 -5.28 -7.05 7.98
C VAL A 60 -5.11 -7.82 6.68
N LYS A 61 -4.10 -8.70 6.54
CA LYS A 61 -3.94 -9.56 5.36
C LYS A 61 -5.18 -10.43 5.15
N GLN A 62 -5.64 -11.12 6.19
CA GLN A 62 -6.78 -12.03 6.10
C GLN A 62 -8.07 -11.31 5.70
N GLU A 63 -8.31 -10.12 6.25
CA GLU A 63 -9.48 -9.34 5.89
C GLU A 63 -9.39 -8.76 4.47
N CYS A 64 -8.20 -8.37 4.00
CA CYS A 64 -7.97 -7.99 2.61
C CYS A 64 -8.20 -9.16 1.64
N LEU A 65 -7.70 -10.36 1.98
CA LEU A 65 -7.96 -11.58 1.21
C LEU A 65 -9.46 -11.86 1.12
N ARG A 66 -10.18 -11.82 2.24
CA ARG A 66 -11.63 -12.03 2.28
C ARG A 66 -12.37 -11.03 1.40
N ARG A 67 -11.98 -9.75 1.42
CA ARG A 67 -12.53 -8.69 0.55
C ARG A 67 -12.27 -8.98 -0.93
N ASP A 68 -11.09 -9.48 -1.26
CA ASP A 68 -10.62 -9.66 -2.64
C ASP A 68 -10.89 -11.06 -3.20
N GLY A 69 -11.72 -11.87 -2.53
CA GLY A 69 -12.05 -13.23 -2.97
C GLY A 69 -10.89 -14.22 -2.88
N TYR A 70 -9.99 -14.00 -1.90
CA TYR A 70 -8.81 -14.81 -1.61
C TYR A 70 -7.81 -14.87 -2.77
N GLN A 71 -7.70 -13.78 -3.52
CA GLN A 71 -6.86 -13.65 -4.70
C GLN A 71 -5.96 -12.42 -4.59
N CYS A 72 -4.86 -12.45 -5.35
CA CYS A 72 -4.10 -11.24 -5.64
C CYS A 72 -5.02 -10.24 -6.36
N THR A 73 -5.16 -9.02 -5.80
CA THR A 73 -6.05 -7.98 -6.31
C THR A 73 -5.72 -7.59 -7.76
N TYR A 74 -4.47 -7.80 -8.19
CA TYR A 74 -4.03 -7.46 -9.55
C TYR A 74 -4.10 -8.65 -10.53
N THR A 75 -3.50 -9.79 -10.19
CA THR A 75 -3.42 -10.92 -11.14
C THR A 75 -4.67 -11.81 -11.13
N ASN A 76 -5.53 -11.67 -10.12
CA ASN A 76 -6.65 -12.58 -9.83
C ASN A 76 -6.22 -14.05 -9.66
N TRP A 77 -4.96 -14.25 -9.31
CA TRP A 77 -4.41 -15.55 -8.97
C TRP A 77 -4.73 -15.89 -7.51
N PRO A 78 -5.19 -17.12 -7.22
CA PRO A 78 -5.46 -17.56 -5.85
C PRO A 78 -4.24 -17.42 -4.96
N ASP A 79 -4.47 -16.95 -3.73
CA ASP A 79 -3.48 -17.03 -2.67
C ASP A 79 -3.26 -18.49 -2.25
N LEU A 80 -2.01 -18.88 -2.04
CA LEU A 80 -1.63 -20.27 -1.73
C LEU A 80 -2.21 -20.78 -0.43
N GLU A 81 -2.05 -20.03 0.65
CA GLU A 81 -2.55 -20.41 1.98
C GLU A 81 -4.08 -20.56 1.93
N SER A 82 -4.76 -19.62 1.27
CA SER A 82 -6.21 -19.66 1.08
C SER A 82 -6.68 -20.85 0.21
N ALA A 83 -5.89 -21.24 -0.79
CA ALA A 83 -6.17 -22.39 -1.64
C ALA A 83 -5.99 -23.72 -0.89
N GLU A 84 -4.92 -23.84 -0.10
CA GLU A 84 -4.64 -25.01 0.74
C GLU A 84 -5.75 -25.20 1.80
N ASP A 85 -6.27 -24.10 2.35
CA ASP A 85 -7.38 -24.10 3.30
C ASP A 85 -8.77 -24.29 2.64
N GLY A 86 -8.84 -24.39 1.31
CA GLY A 86 -10.09 -24.58 0.57
C GLY A 86 -11.01 -23.35 0.54
N LEU A 87 -10.50 -22.16 0.87
CA LEU A 87 -11.26 -20.90 0.84
C LEU A 87 -11.50 -20.36 -0.58
N VAL A 88 -10.73 -20.86 -1.55
CA VAL A 88 -10.86 -20.52 -2.96
C VAL A 88 -10.73 -21.77 -3.82
N SER A 89 -11.62 -21.90 -4.80
CA SER A 89 -11.63 -23.06 -5.68
C SER A 89 -10.47 -23.00 -6.68
N VAL A 90 -9.53 -23.95 -6.55
CA VAL A 90 -8.48 -24.22 -7.54
C VAL A 90 -8.89 -25.46 -8.35
N GLY A 91 -9.99 -25.34 -9.10
CA GLY A 91 -10.58 -26.44 -9.87
C GLY A 91 -10.26 -26.40 -11.36
N ALA A 92 -10.50 -27.53 -12.06
CA ALA A 92 -10.18 -27.79 -13.47
C ALA A 92 -10.70 -26.75 -14.49
N ASP A 93 -11.70 -25.94 -14.14
CA ASP A 93 -12.22 -24.85 -15.00
C ASP A 93 -11.36 -23.56 -14.96
N ASN A 94 -10.37 -23.48 -14.06
CA ASN A 94 -9.39 -22.40 -13.96
C ASN A 94 -8.11 -22.73 -14.77
N ASP A 95 -8.29 -23.23 -16.00
CA ASP A 95 -7.21 -23.53 -16.94
C ASP A 95 -6.21 -22.36 -17.00
N ASN A 96 -5.02 -22.57 -16.43
CA ASN A 96 -3.86 -21.66 -16.32
C ASN A 96 -3.79 -20.65 -15.17
N LYS A 97 -4.67 -20.64 -14.16
CA LYS A 97 -4.42 -19.79 -12.98
C LYS A 97 -3.37 -20.42 -12.05
N LEU A 98 -2.18 -19.82 -12.01
CA LEU A 98 -1.16 -20.15 -11.03
C LEU A 98 -1.66 -19.77 -9.62
N VAL A 99 -1.31 -20.58 -8.63
CA VAL A 99 -1.47 -20.24 -7.22
C VAL A 99 -0.20 -19.51 -6.76
N VAL A 100 -0.34 -18.43 -5.97
CA VAL A 100 0.79 -17.60 -5.58
C VAL A 100 0.86 -17.30 -4.10
N TRP A 101 2.08 -17.11 -3.62
CA TRP A 101 2.31 -16.45 -2.33
C TRP A 101 1.91 -14.99 -2.44
N SER A 102 0.98 -14.55 -1.59
CA SER A 102 0.56 -13.15 -1.52
C SER A 102 1.02 -12.46 -0.23
N LYS A 103 1.12 -11.14 -0.30
CA LYS A 103 1.34 -10.25 0.85
C LYS A 103 0.39 -9.07 0.78
N CYS A 104 -0.03 -8.60 1.96
CA CYS A 104 -0.78 -7.35 2.06
C CYS A 104 0.17 -6.16 2.07
N ALA A 105 0.21 -5.43 0.96
CA ALA A 105 0.85 -4.12 0.89
C ALA A 105 -0.12 -3.05 1.43
N ARG A 106 0.42 -2.02 2.08
CA ARG A 106 -0.39 -0.87 2.49
C ARG A 106 -0.16 0.32 1.56
N ILE A 107 -1.23 1.00 1.17
CA ILE A 107 -1.17 2.18 0.30
C ILE A 107 -0.47 3.33 1.05
N LEU A 108 -0.90 3.60 2.28
CA LEU A 108 -0.16 4.40 3.25
C LEU A 108 0.72 3.48 4.11
N PRO A 109 2.04 3.70 4.15
CA PRO A 109 2.95 2.88 4.94
C PRO A 109 2.54 2.75 6.40
N PHE A 110 2.73 1.56 6.99
CA PHE A 110 2.42 1.25 8.39
C PHE A 110 3.01 2.29 9.36
N ALA A 111 4.26 2.70 9.13
CA ALA A 111 4.95 3.67 9.99
C ALA A 111 4.42 5.11 9.87
N LEU A 112 3.30 5.34 9.18
CA LEU A 112 2.55 6.60 9.25
C LEU A 112 1.33 6.53 10.16
N GLY A 113 1.03 5.35 10.72
CA GLY A 113 -0.07 5.13 11.67
C GLY A 113 0.10 5.90 12.97
N GLU A 114 -0.86 5.74 13.88
CA GLU A 114 -0.97 6.50 15.12
C GLU A 114 0.39 6.71 15.82
N LEU A 115 0.59 7.93 16.28
CA LEU A 115 1.65 8.30 17.21
C LEU A 115 1.24 7.74 18.57
N GLY A 116 1.64 6.52 18.89
CA GLY A 116 1.57 6.08 20.28
C GLY A 116 2.51 6.94 21.10
N ASP A 117 2.02 7.59 22.16
CA ASP A 117 2.89 8.26 23.15
C ASP A 117 3.85 7.25 23.81
N ASP A 118 3.52 5.96 23.74
CA ASP A 118 4.27 4.83 24.30
C ASP A 118 5.09 4.04 23.27
N ASP A 119 5.15 4.48 22.00
CA ASP A 119 6.01 3.83 20.99
C ASP A 119 7.47 4.17 21.30
N GLN A 120 8.08 3.37 22.18
CA GLN A 120 9.47 3.50 22.65
C GLN A 120 10.51 3.44 21.51
N GLU A 121 10.09 3.02 20.31
CA GLU A 121 10.89 3.00 19.06
C GLU A 121 10.71 4.23 18.16
N ASP A 122 9.78 5.14 18.48
CA ASP A 122 9.54 6.34 17.67
C ASP A 122 10.63 7.38 18.01
N THR A 123 11.78 7.24 17.36
CA THR A 123 12.88 8.22 17.45
C THR A 123 12.36 9.64 17.13
N ALA A 124 13.00 10.68 17.67
CA ALA A 124 12.64 12.07 17.34
C ALA A 124 12.59 12.32 15.81
N THR A 125 13.47 11.64 15.06
CA THR A 125 13.49 11.62 13.60
C THR A 125 12.24 10.98 12.99
N GLY A 126 11.76 9.87 13.56
CA GLY A 126 10.52 9.21 13.14
C GLY A 126 9.31 10.13 13.29
N ARG A 127 9.14 10.73 14.47
CA ARG A 127 8.06 11.71 14.74
C ARG A 127 8.14 12.93 13.82
N HIS A 128 9.34 13.46 13.61
CA HIS A 128 9.56 14.59 12.69
C HIS A 128 9.15 14.22 11.25
N ASN A 129 9.59 13.07 10.75
CA ASN A 129 9.24 12.60 9.41
C ASN A 129 7.73 12.39 9.26
N LYS A 130 7.06 11.75 10.23
CA LYS A 130 5.60 11.60 10.23
C LYS A 130 4.90 12.96 10.14
N ARG A 131 5.32 13.94 10.96
CA ARG A 131 4.75 15.31 10.95
C ARG A 131 4.97 16.02 9.62
N VAL A 132 6.16 15.92 9.03
CA VAL A 132 6.47 16.51 7.73
C VAL A 132 5.59 15.90 6.63
N ILE A 133 5.45 14.58 6.62
CA ILE A 133 4.60 13.86 5.65
C ILE A 133 3.15 14.32 5.79
N TRP A 134 2.58 14.28 6.99
CA TRP A 134 1.17 14.63 7.21
C TRP A 134 0.87 16.09 6.91
N SER A 135 1.73 17.02 7.34
CA SER A 135 1.59 18.44 7.03
C SER A 135 1.64 18.70 5.51
N THR A 136 2.59 18.06 4.82
CA THR A 136 2.71 18.17 3.36
C THR A 136 1.49 17.58 2.66
N LEU A 137 1.01 16.41 3.09
CA LEU A 137 -0.19 15.78 2.53
C LEU A 137 -1.44 16.64 2.77
N GLN A 138 -1.60 17.23 3.95
CA GLN A 138 -2.74 18.11 4.24
C GLN A 138 -2.72 19.37 3.37
N HIS A 139 -1.54 19.99 3.19
CA HIS A 139 -1.40 21.20 2.37
C HIS A 139 -1.70 20.92 0.90
N TYR A 140 -1.08 19.89 0.31
CA TYR A 140 -1.22 19.61 -1.12
C TYR A 140 -2.40 18.71 -1.47
N PHE A 141 -2.90 17.89 -0.56
CA PHE A 141 -4.01 16.95 -0.77
C PHE A 141 -5.04 17.04 0.37
N PRO A 142 -5.65 18.22 0.62
CA PRO A 142 -6.56 18.42 1.75
C PRO A 142 -7.83 17.55 1.68
N SER A 143 -8.24 17.13 0.48
CA SER A 143 -9.35 16.19 0.31
C SER A 143 -9.05 14.79 0.83
N PHE A 144 -7.76 14.44 0.93
CA PHE A 144 -7.28 13.17 1.46
C PHE A 144 -7.21 13.21 3.00
N VAL A 145 -6.72 14.32 3.57
CA VAL A 145 -6.57 14.53 5.03
C VAL A 145 -7.67 15.46 5.56
N LYS A 146 -8.94 15.08 5.37
CA LYS A 146 -10.09 15.89 5.87
C LYS A 146 -10.20 15.86 7.40
N ASP A 147 -9.78 14.77 8.01
CA ASP A 147 -9.78 14.54 9.45
C ASP A 147 -8.50 13.75 9.78
N GLU A 148 -7.53 14.42 10.39
CA GLU A 148 -6.21 13.85 10.71
C GLU A 148 -6.35 12.63 11.63
N ALA A 149 -7.18 12.72 12.68
CA ALA A 149 -7.40 11.62 13.61
C ALA A 149 -8.03 10.40 12.92
N LYS A 150 -8.96 10.63 11.99
CA LYS A 150 -9.51 9.55 11.15
C LYS A 150 -8.48 8.99 10.18
N THR A 151 -7.66 9.84 9.58
CA THR A 151 -6.65 9.44 8.58
C THR A 151 -5.51 8.63 9.21
N LEU A 152 -5.11 8.95 10.44
CA LEU A 152 -4.17 8.13 11.23
C LEU A 152 -4.73 6.74 11.51
N LYS A 153 -6.02 6.64 11.83
CA LYS A 153 -6.73 5.37 12.01
C LYS A 153 -6.92 4.59 10.70
N MET A 154 -6.90 5.26 9.55
CA MET A 154 -7.01 4.60 8.24
C MET A 154 -5.80 3.72 7.92
N VAL A 155 -4.64 3.98 8.51
CA VAL A 155 -3.42 3.22 8.18
C VAL A 155 -3.59 1.71 8.44
N ASN A 156 -4.36 1.33 9.47
CA ASN A 156 -4.64 -0.07 9.84
C ASN A 156 -5.93 -0.64 9.24
N ARG A 157 -6.65 0.11 8.41
CA ARG A 157 -7.92 -0.36 7.84
C ARG A 157 -7.70 -1.15 6.56
N VAL A 158 -8.66 -2.01 6.26
CA VAL A 158 -8.69 -2.89 5.08
C VAL A 158 -8.68 -2.09 3.79
N ASP A 159 -9.34 -0.93 3.76
CA ASP A 159 -9.36 0.00 2.61
C ASP A 159 -7.97 0.58 2.27
N ASN A 160 -7.02 0.54 3.21
CA ASN A 160 -5.63 0.90 2.99
C ASN A 160 -4.75 -0.30 2.57
N GLY A 161 -5.32 -1.50 2.43
CA GLY A 161 -4.59 -2.74 2.10
C GLY A 161 -4.85 -3.23 0.67
N LEU A 162 -3.81 -3.73 0.03
CA LEU A 162 -3.82 -4.41 -1.27
C LEU A 162 -3.17 -5.78 -1.14
N THR A 163 -3.82 -6.83 -1.62
CA THR A 163 -3.24 -8.17 -1.64
C THR A 163 -2.50 -8.38 -2.94
N LEU A 164 -1.18 -8.49 -2.89
CA LEU A 164 -0.33 -8.57 -4.08
C LEU A 164 0.51 -9.84 -4.04
N ASP A 165 0.81 -10.43 -5.19
CA ASP A 165 1.83 -11.48 -5.28
C ASP A 165 3.21 -10.94 -4.83
N LEU A 166 4.13 -11.84 -4.45
CA LEU A 166 5.42 -11.45 -3.88
C LEU A 166 6.23 -10.46 -4.76
N TYR A 167 6.19 -10.61 -6.08
CA TYR A 167 6.97 -9.76 -6.99
C TYR A 167 6.34 -8.38 -7.06
N LEU A 168 5.03 -8.32 -7.28
CA LEU A 168 4.31 -7.06 -7.35
C LEU A 168 4.32 -6.31 -6.03
N HIS A 169 4.18 -7.03 -4.91
CA HIS A 169 4.33 -6.47 -3.57
C HIS A 169 5.69 -5.79 -3.41
N HIS A 170 6.78 -6.43 -3.83
CA HIS A 170 8.12 -5.86 -3.73
C HIS A 170 8.22 -4.52 -4.46
N TYR A 171 7.83 -4.47 -5.73
CA TYR A 171 7.89 -3.24 -6.51
C TYR A 171 6.97 -2.14 -5.97
N PHE A 172 5.82 -2.52 -5.40
CA PHE A 172 4.88 -1.55 -4.85
C PHE A 172 5.45 -0.89 -3.59
N VAL A 173 5.97 -1.68 -2.64
CA VAL A 173 6.51 -1.12 -1.39
C VAL A 173 7.83 -0.36 -1.56
N THR A 174 8.55 -0.59 -2.66
CA THR A 174 9.75 0.20 -3.02
C THR A 174 9.42 1.48 -3.77
N PHE A 175 8.14 1.74 -4.09
CA PHE A 175 7.68 2.83 -4.94
C PHE A 175 8.28 2.77 -6.36
N ASP A 176 8.53 1.56 -6.88
CA ASP A 176 8.92 1.36 -8.28
C ASP A 176 7.72 1.24 -9.21
N VAL A 177 6.57 0.84 -8.65
CA VAL A 177 5.27 0.86 -9.32
C VAL A 177 4.24 1.62 -8.48
N VAL A 178 3.31 2.28 -9.16
CA VAL A 178 2.11 2.86 -8.57
C VAL A 178 0.89 2.42 -9.35
N PHE A 179 -0.25 2.38 -8.67
CA PHE A 179 -1.53 2.10 -9.28
C PHE A 179 -2.31 3.39 -9.50
N ARG A 180 -2.89 3.54 -10.70
CA ARG A 180 -3.82 4.62 -10.99
C ARG A 180 -5.24 4.22 -10.54
N PRO A 181 -5.99 5.11 -9.85
CA PRO A 181 -7.41 4.88 -9.61
C PRO A 181 -8.17 4.85 -10.93
N THR A 182 -9.14 3.95 -11.04
CA THR A 182 -10.02 3.83 -12.21
C THR A 182 -11.47 3.88 -11.76
N GLU A 183 -12.38 4.14 -12.71
CA GLU A 183 -13.83 4.16 -12.42
C GLU A 183 -14.42 2.75 -12.27
N GLN A 184 -13.66 1.71 -12.62
CA GLN A 184 -14.06 0.32 -12.49
C GLN A 184 -13.36 -0.34 -11.30
N VAL A 185 -14.13 -1.06 -10.49
CA VAL A 185 -13.61 -1.84 -9.38
C VAL A 185 -12.62 -2.87 -9.93
N CYS A 186 -11.41 -2.90 -9.37
CA CYS A 186 -10.29 -3.79 -9.75
C CYS A 186 -9.53 -3.47 -11.04
N ASP A 187 -9.73 -2.29 -11.64
CA ASP A 187 -8.85 -1.83 -12.71
C ASP A 187 -7.71 -0.97 -12.13
N PHE A 188 -6.46 -1.35 -12.37
CA PHE A 188 -5.31 -0.54 -12.01
C PHE A 188 -4.38 -0.38 -13.21
N VAL A 189 -4.02 0.87 -13.54
CA VAL A 189 -3.01 1.12 -14.56
C VAL A 189 -1.64 1.16 -13.92
N PHE A 190 -0.73 0.36 -14.46
CA PHE A 190 0.68 0.35 -14.07
C PHE A 190 1.41 1.58 -14.55
N ILE A 191 2.16 2.20 -13.64
CA ILE A 191 3.18 3.18 -13.99
C ILE A 191 4.48 2.74 -13.33
N LYS A 192 5.40 2.19 -14.13
CA LYS A 192 6.78 2.00 -13.70
C LYS A 192 7.42 3.37 -13.53
N ILE A 193 7.87 3.69 -12.33
CA ILE A 193 8.61 4.94 -12.09
C ILE A 193 10.01 4.73 -12.69
N PRO A 194 10.38 5.44 -13.77
CA PRO A 194 11.67 5.21 -14.41
C PRO A 194 12.77 5.64 -13.45
N SER A 195 13.68 4.71 -13.11
CA SER A 195 14.86 5.02 -12.30
C SER A 195 15.85 5.97 -13.01
N CYS A 196 15.75 6.07 -14.34
CA CYS A 196 16.25 7.14 -15.21
C CYS A 196 15.67 6.84 -16.61
N CYS A 197 15.11 7.84 -17.30
CA CYS A 197 14.69 7.82 -18.71
C CYS A 197 14.56 6.44 -19.40
N LYS A 198 13.35 5.87 -19.40
CA LYS A 198 12.75 5.04 -20.47
C LYS A 198 11.39 4.54 -19.99
N ALA A 199 10.32 5.13 -20.52
CA ALA A 199 8.96 4.72 -20.24
C ALA A 199 8.62 3.47 -21.05
N SER A 200 7.99 2.51 -20.40
CA SER A 200 7.13 1.54 -21.08
C SER A 200 5.84 1.47 -20.28
N ILE A 201 4.77 1.93 -20.91
CA ILE A 201 3.41 1.79 -20.40
C ILE A 201 2.94 0.42 -20.90
N VAL A 202 2.66 -0.49 -19.97
CA VAL A 202 1.98 -1.75 -20.29
C VAL A 202 0.53 -1.57 -19.90
N ASN A 203 -0.36 -1.50 -20.89
CA ASN A 203 -1.79 -1.53 -20.65
C ASN A 203 -2.21 -2.97 -20.42
N ALA A 204 -2.83 -3.25 -19.28
CA ALA A 204 -3.56 -4.49 -19.04
C ALA A 204 -5.05 -4.14 -18.93
N HIS A 205 -5.88 -4.81 -19.72
CA HIS A 205 -7.33 -4.82 -19.59
C HIS A 205 -7.69 -5.98 -18.66
N ILE A 206 -8.44 -5.73 -17.59
CA ILE A 206 -8.98 -6.79 -16.72
C ILE A 206 -10.50 -6.85 -16.92
N SER A 207 -10.99 -8.09 -17.04
CA SER A 207 -12.39 -8.41 -17.32
C SER A 207 -13.23 -8.29 -16.02
N PRO A 208 -14.48 -7.80 -16.07
CA PRO A 208 -15.31 -7.63 -14.88
C PRO A 208 -15.66 -8.98 -14.24
N ALA A 209 -15.33 -9.12 -12.95
CA ALA A 209 -15.75 -10.28 -12.16
C ALA A 209 -17.29 -10.25 -11.96
N LYS A 210 -17.94 -11.36 -12.31
CA LYS A 210 -19.37 -11.60 -12.12
C LYS A 210 -19.72 -11.51 -10.63
N ARG A 211 -20.77 -10.75 -10.30
CA ARG A 211 -21.42 -10.81 -8.98
C ARG A 211 -21.87 -12.25 -8.72
N LEU A 212 -21.47 -12.81 -7.58
CA LEU A 212 -22.12 -13.99 -7.03
C LEU A 212 -23.52 -13.59 -6.53
N PRO A 213 -24.57 -14.39 -6.83
CA PRO A 213 -25.91 -14.11 -6.33
C PRO A 213 -26.02 -14.38 -4.83
N SER A 214 -26.92 -13.62 -4.21
CA SER A 214 -27.31 -13.61 -2.79
C SER A 214 -27.78 -14.94 -2.25
#